data_AF-A0A1V6FFN0-F1
#
_entry.id   AF-A0A1V6FFN0-F1
#
_cell.length_a   1.000
_cell.length_b   1.000
_cell.length_c   1.000
_cell.angle_alpha   90.00
_cell.angle_beta   90.00
_cell.angle_gamma   90.00
#
_symmetry.space_group_name_H-M   'P 1'
#
loop_
_entity.id
_entity.type
_entity.pdbx_description
1 polymer ?
#
loop_
_entity_poly.entity_id
_entity_poly.type
_entity_poly.pdbx_seq_one_letter_code
_entity_poly.pdbx_strand_id
1 'polypeptide(L)'
;MIFWMWFWCVTALSALLEVMLGTGGLALPCLLVAAFYFAVIRPWRRVLFPLLIAGLSVDLLFCRSFPCHLVMLPIVVMGAQYWRRYGELRTVIVQALPGLGVGMVAGLALLLYMVFRQGAAVLFDVRWCVLWVAGQGLGGAVLLPLLCWVGDRQARLLAVRRYAQVSPYQIQLEEYGSTELPGGEEPADE
;
A
#
# COMPACT_ATOMS: atom_id res chain seq x y z
N MET A 1 0.37 17.09 -12.70
CA MET A 1 1.48 16.35 -13.35
C MET A 1 2.55 15.92 -12.35
N ILE A 2 3.08 16.84 -11.52
CA ILE A 2 4.14 16.59 -10.54
C ILE A 2 3.85 15.41 -9.58
N PHE A 3 2.62 15.32 -9.05
CA PHE A 3 2.23 14.18 -8.20
C PHE A 3 2.37 12.82 -8.90
N TRP A 4 1.94 12.73 -10.17
CA TRP A 4 1.99 11.47 -10.91
C TRP A 4 3.42 11.06 -11.21
N MET A 5 4.30 12.02 -11.55
CA MET A 5 5.73 11.74 -11.71
C MET A 5 6.33 11.23 -10.40
N TRP A 6 6.06 11.91 -9.28
CA TRP A 6 6.52 11.48 -7.97
C TRP A 6 5.99 10.10 -7.59
N PHE A 7 4.70 9.84 -7.80
CA PHE A 7 4.07 8.54 -7.57
C PHE A 7 4.78 7.43 -8.36
N TRP A 8 4.98 7.62 -9.67
CA TRP A 8 5.67 6.66 -10.52
C TRP A 8 7.12 6.44 -10.08
N CYS A 9 7.85 7.50 -9.73
CA CYS A 9 9.21 7.38 -9.24
C CYS A 9 9.29 6.58 -7.93
N VAL A 10 8.43 6.86 -6.95
CA VAL A 10 8.42 6.15 -5.66
C VAL A 10 7.98 4.70 -5.83
N THR A 11 6.95 4.43 -6.64
CA THR A 11 6.51 3.05 -6.91
C THR A 11 7.56 2.25 -7.66
N ALA A 12 8.19 2.82 -8.69
CA ALA A 12 9.29 2.16 -9.41
C ALA A 12 10.49 1.90 -8.49
N LEU A 13 10.87 2.86 -7.65
CA LEU A 13 11.95 2.69 -6.68
C LEU A 13 11.60 1.62 -5.63
N SER A 14 10.35 1.60 -5.15
CA SER A 14 9.89 0.60 -4.18
C SER A 14 9.87 -0.80 -4.78
N ALA A 15 9.42 -0.94 -6.04
CA ALA A 15 9.49 -2.20 -6.78
C ALA A 15 10.94 -2.66 -6.98
N LEU A 16 11.84 -1.75 -7.36
CA LEU A 16 13.26 -2.06 -7.55
C LEU A 16 13.90 -2.50 -6.24
N LEU A 17 13.64 -1.80 -5.14
CA LEU A 17 14.14 -2.17 -3.81
C LEU A 17 13.62 -3.55 -3.39
N GLU A 18 12.33 -3.81 -3.61
CA GLU A 18 11.74 -5.12 -3.30
C GLU A 18 12.41 -6.24 -4.11
N VAL A 19 12.69 -6.01 -5.41
CA VAL A 19 13.40 -6.96 -6.26
C VAL A 19 14.84 -7.17 -5.79
N MET A 20 15.59 -6.09 -5.52
CA MET A 20 16.99 -6.18 -5.08
C MET A 20 17.15 -6.85 -3.71
N LEU A 21 16.24 -6.57 -2.78
CA LEU A 21 16.26 -7.20 -1.45
C LEU A 21 15.80 -8.66 -1.54
N GLY A 22 14.78 -8.93 -2.35
CA GLY A 22 14.27 -10.28 -2.55
C GLY A 22 15.28 -11.21 -3.24
N THR A 23 16.11 -10.71 -4.16
CA THR A 23 17.23 -11.49 -4.73
C THR A 23 18.32 -11.77 -3.70
N GLY A 24 18.51 -10.88 -2.72
CA GLY A 24 19.37 -11.09 -1.54
C GLY A 24 18.80 -12.00 -0.46
N GLY A 25 17.60 -12.58 -0.66
CA GLY A 25 16.92 -13.44 0.31
C GLY A 25 16.09 -12.69 1.35
N LEU A 26 16.04 -11.35 1.29
CA LEU A 26 15.23 -10.50 2.15
C LEU A 26 13.94 -10.12 1.41
N ALA A 27 12.88 -10.89 1.61
CA ALA A 27 11.56 -10.48 1.16
C ALA A 27 11.09 -9.33 2.07
N LEU A 28 11.01 -8.10 1.56
CA LEU A 28 10.45 -6.96 2.29
C LEU A 28 9.33 -6.34 1.46
N PRO A 29 8.17 -5.99 2.07
CA PRO A 29 6.98 -5.57 1.35
C PRO A 29 7.04 -4.09 0.96
N CYS A 30 8.11 -3.64 0.31
CA CYS A 30 8.34 -2.23 0.01
C CYS A 30 7.25 -1.64 -0.89
N LEU A 31 6.82 -2.38 -1.93
CA LEU A 31 5.78 -1.92 -2.85
C LEU A 31 4.41 -1.82 -2.15
N LEU A 32 4.10 -2.76 -1.25
CA LEU A 32 2.87 -2.77 -0.46
C LEU A 32 2.82 -1.62 0.55
N VAL A 33 3.95 -1.30 1.18
CA VAL A 33 4.07 -0.14 2.07
C VAL A 33 3.87 1.16 1.28
N ALA A 34 4.44 1.28 0.08
CA ALA A 34 4.20 2.41 -0.80
C ALA A 34 2.75 2.51 -1.27
N ALA A 35 2.13 1.37 -1.60
CA ALA A 35 0.72 1.29 -1.95
C ALA A 35 -0.16 1.84 -0.82
N PHE A 36 0.10 1.43 0.43
CA PHE A 36 -0.63 1.92 1.59
C PHE A 36 -0.50 3.45 1.72
N TYR A 37 0.72 3.98 1.67
CA TYR A 37 0.99 5.41 1.78
C TYR A 37 0.21 6.23 0.73
N PHE A 38 0.27 5.85 -0.54
CA PHE A 38 -0.42 6.57 -1.60
C PHE A 38 -1.95 6.40 -1.56
N ALA A 39 -2.43 5.23 -1.13
CA ALA A 39 -3.85 4.99 -0.93
C ALA A 39 -4.44 5.88 0.18
N VAL A 40 -3.66 6.23 1.22
CA VAL A 40 -4.13 7.21 2.22
C VAL A 40 -4.21 8.63 1.64
N ILE A 41 -3.29 9.02 0.76
CA ILE A 41 -3.22 10.39 0.22
C ILE A 41 -4.28 10.67 -0.85
N ARG A 42 -4.68 9.66 -1.64
CA ARG A 42 -5.56 9.82 -2.80
C ARG A 42 -6.65 8.75 -2.87
N PRO A 43 -7.77 9.00 -3.57
CA PRO A 43 -8.81 8.00 -3.79
C PRO A 43 -8.25 6.76 -4.48
N TRP A 44 -8.53 5.60 -3.89
CA TRP A 44 -8.01 4.29 -4.28
C TRP A 44 -8.18 3.98 -5.76
N ARG A 45 -9.29 4.37 -6.38
CA ARG A 45 -9.61 4.06 -7.80
C ARG A 45 -8.51 4.48 -8.78
N ARG A 46 -7.87 5.62 -8.54
CA ARG A 46 -6.83 6.16 -9.45
C ARG A 46 -5.45 5.58 -9.18
N VAL A 47 -5.20 5.12 -7.95
CA VAL A 47 -3.88 4.63 -7.51
C VAL A 47 -3.78 3.11 -7.66
N LEU A 48 -4.90 2.40 -7.51
CA LEU A 48 -4.93 0.94 -7.55
C LEU A 48 -4.45 0.37 -8.88
N PHE A 49 -4.96 0.88 -10.00
CA PHE A 49 -4.59 0.35 -11.32
C PHE A 49 -3.08 0.41 -11.61
N PRO A 50 -2.39 1.55 -11.47
CA PRO A 50 -0.94 1.58 -11.68
C PRO A 50 -0.16 0.76 -10.64
N LEU A 51 -0.65 0.66 -9.39
CA LEU A 51 -0.04 -0.21 -8.38
C LEU A 51 -0.16 -1.69 -8.75
N LEU A 52 -1.29 -2.12 -9.31
CA LEU A 52 -1.48 -3.51 -9.76
C LEU A 52 -0.53 -3.85 -10.91
N ILE A 53 -0.31 -2.93 -11.85
CA ILE A 53 0.69 -3.10 -12.92
C ILE A 53 2.09 -3.26 -12.32
N ALA A 54 2.47 -2.40 -11.37
CA ALA A 54 3.77 -2.49 -10.72
C ALA A 54 3.92 -3.81 -9.92
N GLY A 55 2.91 -4.21 -9.16
CA GLY A 55 2.90 -5.46 -8.40
C GLY A 55 2.96 -6.71 -9.30
N LEU A 56 2.22 -6.72 -10.40
CA LEU A 56 2.32 -7.78 -11.42
C LEU A 56 3.71 -7.85 -12.03
N SER A 57 4.32 -6.70 -12.32
CA SER A 57 5.70 -6.65 -12.84
C SER A 57 6.68 -7.29 -11.86
N VAL A 58 6.53 -7.01 -10.55
CA VAL A 58 7.33 -7.65 -9.50
C VAL A 58 7.08 -9.16 -9.44
N ASP A 59 5.83 -9.62 -9.49
CA ASP A 59 5.50 -11.05 -9.48
C ASP A 59 6.09 -11.79 -10.70
N LEU A 60 6.08 -11.16 -11.88
CA LEU A 60 6.71 -11.68 -13.10
C LEU A 60 8.24 -11.76 -12.96
N LEU A 61 8.87 -10.72 -12.40
CA LEU A 61 10.33 -10.69 -12.17
C LEU A 61 10.79 -11.78 -11.20
N PHE A 62 9.95 -12.11 -10.20
CA PHE A 62 10.20 -13.24 -9.30
C PHE A 62 9.71 -14.60 -9.86
N CYS A 63 9.20 -14.63 -11.10
CA CYS A 63 8.65 -15.82 -11.75
C CYS A 63 7.62 -16.56 -10.88
N ARG A 64 6.79 -15.82 -10.15
CA ARG A 64 5.78 -16.41 -9.27
C ARG A 64 4.60 -16.89 -10.11
N SER A 65 4.25 -18.17 -9.99
CA SER A 65 3.08 -18.76 -10.66
C SER A 65 1.76 -18.23 -10.09
N PHE A 66 1.76 -17.80 -8.83
CA PHE A 66 0.61 -17.19 -8.17
C PHE A 66 0.85 -15.68 -8.06
N PRO A 67 -0.03 -14.83 -8.63
CA PRO A 67 0.13 -13.38 -8.61
C PRO A 67 -0.24 -12.83 -7.22
N CYS A 68 0.68 -12.97 -6.28
CA CYS A 68 0.50 -12.60 -4.88
C CYS A 68 0.08 -11.13 -4.75
N HIS A 69 0.68 -10.23 -5.54
CA HIS A 69 0.41 -8.80 -5.46
C HIS A 69 -1.01 -8.42 -5.91
N LEU A 70 -1.62 -9.21 -6.81
CA LEU A 70 -3.03 -8.99 -7.18
C LEU A 70 -3.98 -9.19 -6.01
N VAL A 71 -3.65 -10.09 -5.08
CA VAL A 71 -4.46 -10.35 -3.88
C VAL A 71 -4.12 -9.36 -2.77
N MET A 72 -2.82 -9.11 -2.54
CA MET A 72 -2.37 -8.26 -1.45
C MET A 72 -2.73 -6.79 -1.64
N LEU A 73 -2.61 -6.24 -2.86
CA LEU A 73 -2.82 -4.81 -3.11
C LEU A 73 -4.25 -4.34 -2.80
N PRO A 74 -5.33 -5.02 -3.25
CA PRO A 74 -6.68 -4.63 -2.86
C PRO A 74 -6.90 -4.64 -1.34
N ILE A 75 -6.39 -5.65 -0.64
CA ILE A 75 -6.52 -5.76 0.83
C ILE A 75 -5.83 -4.57 1.50
N VAL A 76 -4.60 -4.27 1.11
CA VAL A 76 -3.82 -3.16 1.67
C VAL A 76 -4.43 -1.81 1.34
N VAL A 77 -4.93 -1.63 0.11
CA VAL A 77 -5.57 -0.38 -0.32
C VAL A 77 -6.90 -0.15 0.41
N MET A 78 -7.70 -1.19 0.61
CA MET A 78 -8.92 -1.10 1.43
C MET A 78 -8.59 -0.79 2.89
N GLY A 79 -7.60 -1.46 3.46
CA GLY A 79 -7.09 -1.17 4.79
C GLY A 79 -6.61 0.28 4.93
N ALA A 80 -5.94 0.81 3.91
CA ALA A 80 -5.52 2.20 3.85
C ALA A 80 -6.71 3.18 3.80
N GLN A 81 -7.79 2.87 3.04
CA GLN A 81 -8.99 3.72 3.05
C GLN A 81 -9.68 3.71 4.42
N TYR A 82 -9.75 2.56 5.07
CA TYR A 82 -10.30 2.45 6.42
C TYR A 82 -9.46 3.27 7.40
N TRP A 83 -8.13 3.13 7.34
CA TRP A 83 -7.20 3.88 8.16
C TRP A 83 -7.26 5.39 7.91
N ARG A 84 -7.48 5.79 6.65
CA ARG A 84 -7.68 7.19 6.26
C ARG A 84 -8.91 7.81 6.94
N ARG A 85 -9.97 7.02 7.19
CA ARG A 85 -11.22 7.49 7.81
C ARG A 85 -11.18 7.52 9.33
N TYR A 86 -10.54 6.54 9.96
CA TYR A 86 -10.62 6.32 11.41
C TYR A 86 -9.29 6.40 12.15
N GLY A 87 -8.18 6.35 11.43
CA GLY A 87 -6.83 6.27 11.99
C GLY A 87 -6.23 7.66 12.27
N GLU A 88 -5.35 7.70 13.26
CA GLU A 88 -4.53 8.87 13.54
C GLU A 88 -3.27 8.86 12.67
N LEU A 89 -3.06 9.92 11.89
CA LEU A 89 -2.01 9.99 10.85
C LEU A 89 -0.74 10.72 11.30
N ARG A 90 -0.75 11.32 12.50
CA ARG A 90 0.32 12.24 12.96
C ARG A 90 1.44 11.57 13.75
N THR A 91 1.15 10.48 14.44
CA THR A 91 2.06 9.85 15.40
C THR A 91 2.80 8.66 14.78
N VAL A 92 4.13 8.67 14.86
CA VAL A 92 5.01 7.63 14.25
C VAL A 92 4.69 6.24 14.80
N ILE A 93 4.41 6.13 16.10
CA ILE A 93 4.04 4.87 16.76
C ILE A 93 2.71 4.34 16.21
N VAL A 94 1.74 5.23 15.98
CA VAL A 94 0.43 4.85 15.45
C VAL A 94 0.54 4.46 13.97
N GLN A 95 1.50 5.00 13.23
CA GLN A 95 1.82 4.56 11.86
C GLN A 95 2.51 3.18 11.82
N ALA A 96 3.15 2.72 12.90
CA ALA A 96 3.73 1.38 12.94
C ALA A 96 2.65 0.28 12.91
N LEU A 97 1.46 0.53 13.46
CA LEU A 97 0.33 -0.41 13.47
C LEU A 97 -0.17 -0.80 12.07
N PRO A 98 -0.54 0.14 11.17
CA PRO A 98 -0.90 -0.22 9.80
C PRO A 98 0.30 -0.82 9.04
N GLY A 99 1.52 -0.39 9.35
CA GLY A 99 2.74 -0.98 8.78
C GLY A 99 2.87 -2.45 9.13
N LEU A 100 2.62 -2.81 10.39
CA LEU A 100 2.60 -4.18 10.87
C LEU A 100 1.51 -4.99 10.16
N GLY A 101 0.30 -4.43 10.01
CA GLY A 101 -0.78 -5.06 9.25
C GLY A 101 -0.41 -5.34 7.80
N VAL A 102 0.20 -4.37 7.10
CA VAL A 102 0.69 -4.54 5.73
C VAL A 102 1.74 -5.65 5.65
N GLY A 103 2.69 -5.66 6.60
CA GLY A 103 3.71 -6.70 6.69
C GLY A 103 3.13 -8.09 6.95
N MET A 104 2.12 -8.22 7.81
CA MET A 104 1.44 -9.48 8.06
C MET A 104 0.67 -9.99 6.82
N VAL A 105 -0.03 -9.10 6.11
CA VAL A 105 -0.71 -9.46 4.84
C VAL A 105 0.30 -9.99 3.83
N ALA A 106 1.45 -9.32 3.70
CA ALA A 106 2.53 -9.76 2.82
C ALA A 106 3.10 -11.13 3.24
N GLY A 107 3.40 -11.29 4.53
CA GLY A 107 3.93 -12.53 5.07
C GLY A 107 2.99 -13.72 4.91
N LEU A 108 1.70 -13.54 5.17
CA LEU A 108 0.69 -14.58 5.01
C LEU A 108 0.49 -14.96 3.54
N ALA A 109 0.43 -14.00 2.63
CA ALA A 109 0.26 -14.27 1.21
C ALA A 109 1.48 -15.00 0.62
N LEU A 110 2.70 -14.62 1.04
CA LEU A 110 3.92 -15.30 0.62
C LEU A 110 4.05 -16.69 1.25
N LEU A 111 3.65 -16.85 2.51
CA LEU A 111 3.59 -18.17 3.15
C LEU A 111 2.60 -19.09 2.42
N LEU A 112 1.43 -18.57 2.05
CA LEU A 112 0.44 -19.29 1.25
C LEU A 112 1.02 -19.71 -0.11
N TYR A 113 1.75 -18.82 -0.78
CA TYR A 113 2.48 -19.15 -2.01
C TYR A 113 3.50 -20.28 -1.80
N MET A 114 4.26 -20.25 -0.69
CA MET A 114 5.20 -21.33 -0.37
C MET A 114 4.49 -22.66 -0.14
N VAL A 115 3.34 -22.66 0.55
CA VAL A 115 2.50 -23.85 0.74
C VAL A 115 1.98 -24.38 -0.60
N PHE A 116 1.54 -23.50 -1.51
CA PHE A 116 1.13 -23.92 -2.85
C PHE A 116 2.27 -24.53 -3.67
N ARG A 117 3.50 -24.04 -3.51
CA ARG A 117 4.66 -24.49 -4.30
C ARG A 117 5.33 -25.74 -3.74
N GLN A 118 5.50 -25.82 -2.42
CA GLN A 118 6.27 -26.87 -1.73
C GLN A 118 5.36 -27.85 -0.98
N GLY A 119 4.05 -27.60 -0.95
CA GLY A 119 3.07 -28.42 -0.24
C GLY A 119 2.96 -28.07 1.25
N ALA A 120 2.12 -28.83 1.96
CA ALA A 120 1.89 -28.65 3.40
C ALA A 120 3.14 -28.92 4.27
N ALA A 121 4.22 -29.43 3.69
CA ALA A 121 5.47 -29.71 4.38
C ALA A 121 6.06 -28.45 5.08
N VAL A 122 5.85 -27.28 4.48
CA VAL A 122 6.29 -25.98 5.01
C VAL A 122 5.63 -25.67 6.36
N LEU A 123 4.40 -26.15 6.59
CA LEU A 123 3.64 -25.88 7.81
C LEU A 123 4.07 -26.74 9.00
N PHE A 124 4.86 -27.80 8.79
CA PHE A 124 5.35 -28.62 9.90
C PHE A 124 6.36 -27.88 10.78
N ASP A 125 7.10 -26.92 10.22
CA ASP A 125 7.92 -26.00 11.01
C ASP A 125 7.14 -24.73 11.34
N VAL A 126 6.23 -24.87 12.30
CA VAL A 126 5.39 -23.77 12.80
C VAL A 126 6.25 -22.62 13.34
N ARG A 127 7.39 -22.92 13.96
CA ARG A 127 8.28 -21.89 14.53
C ARG A 127 8.86 -21.03 13.43
N TRP A 128 9.34 -21.65 12.35
CA TRP A 128 9.81 -20.94 11.17
C TRP A 128 8.71 -20.08 10.54
N CYS A 129 7.50 -20.63 10.38
CA CYS A 129 6.37 -19.90 9.81
C CYS A 129 6.00 -18.66 10.63
N VAL A 130 5.92 -18.80 11.96
CA VAL A 130 5.60 -17.69 12.87
C VAL A 130 6.70 -16.63 12.84
N LEU A 131 7.98 -17.03 12.89
CA LEU A 131 9.10 -16.09 12.81
C LEU A 131 9.17 -15.37 11.47
N TRP A 132 8.85 -16.07 10.37
CA TRP A 132 8.79 -15.49 9.04
C TRP A 132 7.71 -14.41 8.96
N VAL A 133 6.47 -14.72 9.35
CA VAL A 133 5.36 -13.76 9.32
C VAL A 133 5.60 -12.61 10.29
N ALA A 134 6.15 -12.88 11.48
CA ALA A 134 6.51 -11.85 12.45
C ALA A 134 7.61 -10.92 11.88
N GLY A 135 8.62 -11.47 11.22
CA GLY A 135 9.68 -10.71 10.55
C GLY A 135 9.14 -9.79 9.46
N GLN A 136 8.18 -10.27 8.65
CA GLN A 136 7.48 -9.44 7.66
C GLN A 136 6.67 -8.32 8.32
N GLY A 137 5.95 -8.65 9.39
CA GLY A 137 5.21 -7.68 10.21
C GLY A 137 6.10 -6.58 10.77
N LEU A 138 7.23 -6.95 11.38
CA LEU A 138 8.22 -6.01 11.89
C LEU A 138 8.84 -5.16 10.77
N GLY A 139 9.16 -5.77 9.63
CA GLY A 139 9.64 -5.08 8.44
C GLY A 139 8.65 -4.00 7.98
N GLY A 140 7.36 -4.34 7.88
CA GLY A 140 6.31 -3.38 7.55
C GLY A 140 6.13 -2.29 8.60
N ALA A 141 6.20 -2.64 9.90
CA ALA A 141 6.08 -1.71 11.02
C ALA A 141 7.18 -0.64 11.05
N VAL A 142 8.38 -0.98 10.56
CA VAL A 142 9.51 -0.05 10.44
C VAL A 142 9.48 0.70 9.11
N LEU A 143 9.19 0.01 8.01
CA LEU A 143 9.20 0.59 6.65
C LEU A 143 8.14 1.66 6.48
N LEU A 144 6.93 1.47 7.02
CA LEU A 144 5.84 2.44 6.83
C LEU A 144 6.13 3.81 7.47
N PRO A 145 6.50 3.94 8.75
CA PRO A 145 6.85 5.23 9.32
C PRO A 145 8.06 5.87 8.63
N LEU A 146 9.04 5.06 8.20
CA LEU A 146 10.18 5.56 7.43
C LEU A 146 9.76 6.13 6.08
N LEU A 147 8.88 5.44 5.36
CA LEU A 147 8.32 5.91 4.10
C LEU A 147 7.47 7.16 4.31
N CYS A 148 6.64 7.23 5.36
CA CYS A 148 5.88 8.42 5.69
C CYS A 148 6.80 9.61 5.95
N TRP A 149 7.90 9.42 6.67
CA TRP A 149 8.87 10.49 6.96
C TRP A 149 9.57 11.01 5.70
N VAL A 150 10.09 10.11 4.86
CA VAL A 150 10.74 10.46 3.58
C VAL A 150 9.73 11.06 2.60
N GLY A 151 8.56 10.43 2.49
CA GLY A 151 7.47 10.83 1.61
C GLY A 151 6.93 12.21 1.96
N ASP A 152 6.70 12.51 3.25
CA ASP A 152 6.25 13.84 3.68
C ASP A 152 7.34 14.90 3.48
N ARG A 153 8.63 14.54 3.56
CA ARG A 153 9.73 15.44 3.21
C ARG A 153 9.77 15.75 1.71
N GLN A 154 9.56 14.76 0.85
CA GLN A 154 9.48 14.96 -0.60
C GLN A 154 8.22 15.73 -0.99
N ALA A 155 7.06 15.40 -0.40
CA ALA A 155 5.81 16.10 -0.62
C ALA A 155 5.88 17.58 -0.19
N ARG A 156 6.62 17.88 0.89
CA ARG A 156 6.96 19.26 1.30
C ARG A 156 7.69 20.02 0.20
N LEU A 157 8.73 19.42 -0.37
CA LEU A 157 9.55 20.05 -1.41
C LEU A 157 8.77 20.25 -2.72
N LEU A 158 7.88 19.31 -3.04
CA LEU A 158 7.09 19.34 -4.27
C LEU A 158 5.77 20.11 -4.14
N ALA A 159 5.49 20.70 -2.98
CA ALA A 159 4.22 21.36 -2.64
C ALA A 159 2.97 20.49 -2.90
N VAL A 160 3.09 19.18 -2.65
CA VAL A 160 2.00 18.20 -2.84
C VAL A 160 1.36 17.82 -1.50
N ARG A 161 0.12 17.30 -1.56
CA ARG A 161 -0.65 16.84 -0.40
C ARG A 161 0.15 15.83 0.43
N ARG A 162 0.18 16.05 1.75
CA ARG A 162 0.97 15.27 2.72
C ARG A 162 0.11 14.25 3.44
N TYR A 163 0.72 13.15 3.84
CA TYR A 163 0.06 12.11 4.63
C TYR A 163 -0.44 12.67 5.97
N ALA A 164 0.38 13.45 6.67
CA ALA A 164 0.03 14.06 7.96
C ALA A 164 -1.07 15.14 7.90
N GLN A 165 -1.45 15.62 6.70
CA GLN A 165 -2.45 16.68 6.51
C GLN A 165 -3.79 16.18 5.97
N VAL A 166 -3.95 14.87 5.75
CA VAL A 166 -5.24 14.31 5.35
C VAL A 166 -6.20 14.43 6.53
N SER A 167 -7.21 15.32 6.43
CA SER A 167 -8.26 15.47 7.43
C SER A 167 -9.54 14.75 7.00
N PRO A 168 -10.31 14.16 7.92
CA PRO A 168 -11.58 13.48 7.60
C PRO A 168 -12.57 14.36 6.84
N TYR A 169 -12.61 15.66 7.14
CA TYR A 169 -13.47 16.64 6.49
C TYR A 169 -13.18 16.81 4.99
N GLN A 170 -11.91 16.81 4.58
CA GLN A 170 -11.55 16.88 3.15
C GLN A 170 -11.90 15.60 2.39
N ILE A 171 -11.99 14.45 3.08
CA ILE A 171 -12.41 13.18 2.48
C ILE A 171 -13.89 13.26 2.13
N GLN A 172 -14.72 13.77 3.06
CA GLN A 172 -16.15 13.97 2.82
C GLN A 172 -16.38 14.90 1.63
N LEU A 173 -15.65 16.00 1.50
CA LEU A 173 -15.77 16.88 0.33
C LEU A 173 -15.38 16.21 -1.00
N GLU A 174 -14.31 15.40 -1.03
CA GLU A 174 -13.90 14.67 -2.25
C GLU A 174 -14.91 13.58 -2.66
N GLU A 175 -15.58 12.97 -1.68
CA GLU A 175 -16.55 11.89 -1.90
C GLU A 175 -17.93 12.48 -2.28
N TYR A 176 -18.43 13.51 -1.56
CA TYR A 176 -19.69 14.19 -1.87
C TYR A 176 -19.63 15.08 -3.11
N GLY A 177 -18.54 15.82 -3.34
CA GLY A 177 -18.37 16.63 -4.55
C GLY A 177 -18.24 15.82 -5.84
N SER A 178 -18.03 14.50 -5.74
CA SER A 178 -18.10 13.56 -6.88
C SER A 178 -19.47 12.90 -7.06
N THR A 179 -20.37 13.08 -6.07
CA THR A 179 -21.73 12.53 -6.06
C THR A 179 -22.77 13.59 -6.43
N GLU A 180 -22.46 14.88 -6.28
CA GLU A 180 -23.27 16.02 -6.77
C GLU A 180 -22.95 16.36 -8.24
N LEU A 181 -23.38 15.49 -9.16
CA LEU A 181 -23.92 15.89 -10.47
C LEU A 181 -24.99 14.86 -10.91
N PRO A 182 -26.11 14.69 -10.19
CA PRO A 182 -27.34 14.30 -10.84
C PRO A 182 -27.95 15.55 -11.48
N GLY A 183 -28.11 15.52 -12.80
CA GLY A 183 -29.03 16.33 -13.62
C GLY A 183 -29.24 17.78 -13.20
N GLY A 184 -28.77 18.71 -14.03
CA GLY A 184 -29.35 20.06 -14.04
C GLY A 184 -30.87 19.95 -14.21
N GLU A 185 -31.60 20.30 -13.16
CA GLU A 185 -32.95 20.80 -13.31
C GLU A 185 -32.80 22.14 -14.06
N GLU A 186 -33.06 22.12 -15.36
CA GLU A 186 -33.57 23.33 -16.02
C GLU A 186 -34.93 23.63 -15.36
N PRO A 187 -35.11 24.77 -14.67
CA PRO A 187 -36.45 25.26 -14.43
C PRO A 187 -37.02 25.65 -15.80
N ALA A 188 -38.03 24.91 -16.24
CA ALA A 188 -38.93 25.36 -17.28
C ALA A 188 -39.76 26.53 -16.71
N ASP A 189 -39.19 27.73 -16.80
CA ASP A 189 -39.92 28.98 -16.58
C ASP A 189 -40.51 29.44 -17.92
N GLU A 190 -41.85 29.35 -17.98
CA GLU A 190 -42.83 30.19 -18.68
C GLU A 190 -42.71 30.48 -20.20
#